data_AF-A0A8T7HSE2-F1
#
_entry.id   AF-A0A8T7HSE2-F1
#
_cell.length_a   1.000
_cell.length_b   1.000
_cell.length_c   1.000
_cell.angle_alpha   90.00
_cell.angle_beta   90.00
_cell.angle_gamma   90.00
#
_symmetry.space_group_name_H-M   'P 1'
#
loop_
_entity.id
_entity.type
_entity.pdbx_description
1 polymer ?
#
loop_
_entity_poly.entity_id
_entity_poly.type
_entity_poly.pdbx_seq_one_letter_code
_entity_poly.pdbx_strand_id
1 'polypeptide(L)'
;MPVKKKDEKYFLTCPRCGSTNVENDLSRDMVAWNTLNRYLCKNCNYSAPFFPEVSESGLPAFRKNIKFRTKRKKEIIERYSLSKGILNKKLSILLVCCYILAFSMLLLGMLLFLSGSLNVTMFFLLAIIVMILGFAFYQNRTHHL
;
A
#
# COMPACT_ATOMS: atom_id res chain seq x y z
N MET A 1 -33.07 46.80 11.62
CA MET A 1 -33.90 45.77 10.94
C MET A 1 -33.21 44.43 11.12
N PRO A 2 -33.80 43.44 11.81
CA PRO A 2 -33.20 42.12 11.91
C PRO A 2 -33.32 41.42 10.55
N VAL A 3 -32.18 41.09 9.94
CA VAL A 3 -32.11 40.34 8.68
C VAL A 3 -32.61 38.92 8.96
N LYS A 4 -33.78 38.54 8.41
CA LYS A 4 -34.29 37.16 8.44
C LYS A 4 -33.24 36.24 7.84
N LYS A 5 -32.61 35.39 8.67
CA LYS A 5 -31.67 34.35 8.22
C LYS A 5 -32.48 33.32 7.43
N LYS A 6 -32.28 33.28 6.13
CA LYS A 6 -32.92 32.29 5.23
C LYS A 6 -32.39 30.91 5.65
N ASP A 7 -33.27 29.93 5.82
CA ASP A 7 -32.88 28.55 6.11
C ASP A 7 -32.11 27.99 4.90
N GLU A 8 -30.78 28.12 4.92
CA GLU A 8 -29.92 27.59 3.87
C GLU A 8 -29.76 26.08 4.05
N LYS A 9 -30.07 25.31 3.00
CA LYS A 9 -29.83 23.87 2.97
C LYS A 9 -28.36 23.61 2.65
N TYR A 10 -27.74 22.74 3.43
CA TYR A 10 -26.36 22.28 3.23
C TYR A 10 -26.37 20.85 2.69
N PHE A 11 -25.47 20.57 1.76
CA PHE A 11 -25.32 19.26 1.13
C PHE A 11 -23.87 18.80 1.18
N LEU A 12 -23.64 17.55 1.56
CA LEU A 12 -22.35 16.89 1.31
C LEU A 12 -22.10 16.83 -0.19
N THR A 13 -20.94 17.31 -0.61
CA THR A 13 -20.60 17.43 -2.03
C THR A 13 -19.27 16.75 -2.30
N CYS A 14 -19.21 15.94 -3.36
CA CYS A 14 -17.98 15.29 -3.78
C CYS A 14 -16.92 16.33 -4.21
N PRO A 15 -15.72 16.35 -3.60
CA PRO A 15 -14.70 17.34 -3.94
C PRO A 15 -14.07 17.12 -5.32
N ARG A 16 -14.34 15.96 -5.94
CA ARG A 16 -13.76 15.57 -7.23
C ARG A 16 -14.66 15.89 -8.42
N CYS A 17 -15.98 15.81 -8.27
CA CYS A 17 -16.93 16.02 -9.36
C CYS A 17 -18.08 16.99 -9.02
N GLY A 18 -18.21 17.44 -7.76
CA GLY A 18 -19.25 18.39 -7.36
C GLY A 18 -20.66 17.81 -7.31
N SER A 19 -20.79 16.47 -7.32
CA SER A 19 -22.05 15.76 -7.14
C SER A 19 -22.44 15.74 -5.66
N THR A 20 -23.73 15.93 -5.38
CA THR A 20 -24.34 15.79 -4.05
C THR A 20 -24.82 14.36 -3.77
N ASN A 21 -24.67 13.45 -4.74
CA ASN A 21 -25.05 12.04 -4.59
C ASN A 21 -23.91 11.27 -3.90
N VAL A 22 -23.95 11.26 -2.57
CA VAL A 22 -22.92 10.75 -1.67
C VAL A 22 -23.56 9.80 -0.67
N GLU A 23 -22.93 8.66 -0.45
CA GLU A 23 -23.37 7.64 0.52
C GLU A 23 -22.20 7.19 1.39
N ASN A 24 -22.48 6.51 2.50
CA ASN A 24 -21.43 5.91 3.31
C ASN A 24 -20.86 4.68 2.60
N ASP A 25 -19.54 4.60 2.52
CA ASP A 25 -18.82 3.46 1.95
C ASP A 25 -18.81 2.32 2.97
N LEU A 26 -19.56 1.25 2.70
CA LEU A 26 -19.64 0.05 3.56
C LEU A 26 -18.78 -1.11 3.03
N SER A 27 -17.83 -0.84 2.14
CA SER A 27 -16.98 -1.88 1.56
C SER A 27 -16.09 -2.57 2.60
N ARG A 28 -15.78 -3.87 2.38
CA ARG A 28 -14.93 -4.69 3.28
C ARG A 28 -13.55 -4.07 3.53
N ASP A 29 -13.05 -3.28 2.58
CA ASP A 29 -11.78 -2.56 2.71
C ASP A 29 -11.81 -1.51 3.83
N MET A 30 -12.98 -0.99 4.24
CA MET A 30 -13.10 -0.08 5.38
C MET A 30 -12.70 -0.74 6.70
N VAL A 31 -13.04 -2.02 6.88
CA VAL A 31 -12.82 -2.78 8.11
C VAL A 31 -11.32 -2.95 8.38
N ALA A 32 -10.52 -3.13 7.31
CA ALA A 32 -9.08 -3.32 7.43
C ALA A 32 -8.31 -2.04 7.83
N TRP A 33 -8.89 -0.86 7.63
CA TRP A 33 -8.22 0.43 7.86
C TRP A 33 -8.67 1.14 9.14
N ASN A 34 -9.58 0.56 9.93
CA ASN A 34 -10.13 1.12 11.17
C ASN A 34 -10.63 2.58 11.05
N THR A 35 -10.96 3.03 9.84
CA THR A 35 -11.53 4.36 9.60
C THR A 35 -13.04 4.25 9.63
N LEU A 36 -13.66 4.86 10.63
CA LEU A 36 -15.05 4.59 11.00
C LEU A 36 -16.11 5.17 10.06
N ASN A 37 -15.77 6.06 9.12
CA ASN A 37 -16.70 6.54 8.09
C ASN A 37 -15.93 7.08 6.88
N ARG A 38 -16.11 6.46 5.71
CA ARG A 38 -15.80 7.09 4.41
C ARG A 38 -17.09 7.39 3.67
N TYR A 39 -17.03 8.40 2.84
CA TYR A 39 -18.08 8.79 1.92
C TYR A 39 -17.69 8.34 0.52
N LEU A 40 -18.61 7.68 -0.17
CA LEU A 40 -18.52 7.25 -1.55
C LEU A 40 -19.41 8.13 -2.43
N CYS A 41 -18.83 8.72 -3.46
CA CYS A 41 -19.60 9.41 -4.49
C CYS A 41 -20.09 8.42 -5.55
N LYS A 42 -21.41 8.27 -5.71
CA LYS A 42 -22.03 7.40 -6.73
C LYS A 42 -21.78 7.84 -8.17
N ASN A 43 -21.42 9.10 -8.39
CA ASN A 43 -21.23 9.63 -9.74
C ASN A 43 -19.82 9.40 -10.29
N CYS A 44 -18.80 9.30 -9.44
CA CYS A 44 -17.40 9.16 -9.89
C CYS A 44 -16.59 8.09 -9.15
N ASN A 45 -17.27 7.28 -8.32
CA ASN A 45 -16.70 6.25 -7.44
C ASN A 45 -15.49 6.73 -6.63
N TYR A 46 -15.51 8.00 -6.23
CA TYR A 46 -14.49 8.56 -5.35
C TYR A 46 -14.88 8.28 -3.91
N SER A 47 -14.03 7.57 -3.17
CA SER A 47 -14.18 7.31 -1.74
C SER A 47 -13.15 8.12 -0.96
N ALA A 48 -13.59 8.85 0.06
CA ALA A 48 -12.72 9.61 0.94
C ALA A 48 -13.35 9.76 2.34
N PRO A 49 -12.54 9.92 3.40
CA PRO A 49 -13.04 10.06 4.78
C PRO A 49 -13.77 11.39 5.02
N PHE A 50 -13.54 12.39 4.17
CA PHE A 50 -14.09 13.73 4.34
C PHE A 50 -14.60 14.28 3.01
N PHE A 51 -15.86 14.71 3.01
CA PHE A 51 -16.48 15.43 1.91
C PHE A 51 -16.91 16.81 2.43
N PRO A 52 -16.66 17.89 1.68
CA PRO A 52 -17.09 19.22 2.08
C PRO A 52 -18.61 19.35 2.07
N GLU A 53 -19.14 20.02 3.08
CA GLU A 53 -20.51 20.51 3.11
C GLU A 53 -20.58 21.88 2.42
N VAL A 54 -21.51 22.03 1.49
CA VAL A 54 -21.68 23.25 0.70
C VAL A 54 -23.14 23.65 0.74
N SER A 55 -23.43 24.94 0.91
CA SER A 55 -24.79 25.46 0.83
C SER A 55 -25.33 25.37 -0.60
N GLU A 56 -26.65 25.33 -0.74
CA GLU A 56 -27.33 25.37 -2.04
C GLU A 56 -26.89 26.57 -2.90
N SER A 57 -26.67 27.72 -2.26
CA SER A 57 -26.18 28.95 -2.90
C SER A 57 -24.70 28.86 -3.34
N GLY A 58 -23.86 28.12 -2.60
CA GLY A 58 -22.43 27.96 -2.86
C GLY A 58 -22.08 26.84 -3.86
N LEU A 59 -22.99 25.90 -4.10
CA LEU A 59 -22.82 24.77 -5.02
C LEU A 59 -22.32 25.15 -6.43
N PRO A 60 -22.88 26.15 -7.13
CA PRO A 60 -22.39 26.53 -8.46
C PRO A 60 -20.97 27.11 -8.43
N ALA A 61 -20.63 27.89 -7.40
CA ALA A 61 -19.27 28.43 -7.23
C ALA A 61 -18.27 27.31 -6.91
N PHE A 62 -18.66 26.37 -6.05
CA PHE A 62 -17.86 25.19 -5.73
C PHE A 62 -17.55 24.37 -6.98
N ARG A 63 -18.56 24.02 -7.79
CA ARG A 63 -18.39 23.25 -9.03
C ARG A 63 -17.43 23.91 -10.03
N LYS A 64 -17.45 25.25 -10.14
CA LYS A 64 -16.52 26.00 -11.00
C LYS A 64 -15.07 25.94 -10.51
N ASN A 65 -14.86 25.87 -9.19
CA ASN A 65 -13.54 25.86 -8.56
C ASN A 65 -12.93 24.46 -8.43
N ILE A 66 -13.65 23.40 -8.79
CA ILE A 66 -13.09 22.04 -8.83
C ILE A 66 -12.09 21.98 -9.98
N LYS A 67 -10.79 22.08 -9.64
CA LYS A 67 -9.71 21.80 -10.58
C LYS A 67 -9.76 20.31 -10.90
N PHE A 68 -10.31 19.94 -12.05
CA PHE A 68 -10.19 18.59 -12.57
C PHE A 68 -8.70 18.24 -12.66
N ARG A 69 -8.21 17.40 -11.75
CA ARG A 69 -6.90 16.77 -11.93
C ARG A 69 -6.99 15.95 -13.20
N THR A 70 -6.38 16.46 -14.26
CA THR A 70 -6.32 15.85 -15.58
C THR A 70 -5.88 14.39 -15.45
N LYS A 71 -6.49 13.51 -16.24
CA LYS A 71 -6.25 12.05 -16.29
C LYS A 71 -4.76 11.68 -16.21
N ARG A 72 -3.91 12.51 -16.84
CA ARG A 72 -2.44 12.43 -16.87
C ARG A 72 -1.77 12.39 -15.49
N LYS A 73 -2.26 13.15 -14.49
CA LYS A 73 -1.67 13.16 -13.15
C LYS A 73 -2.01 11.91 -12.34
N LYS A 74 -3.12 11.25 -12.69
CA LYS A 74 -3.57 10.01 -12.04
C LYS A 74 -2.70 8.82 -12.47
N GLU A 75 -2.37 8.71 -13.76
CA GLU A 75 -1.44 7.70 -14.30
C GLU A 75 -0.03 7.82 -13.73
N ILE A 76 0.45 9.05 -13.49
CA ILE A 76 1.78 9.27 -12.90
C ILE A 76 1.79 8.74 -11.46
N ILE A 77 0.77 9.05 -10.66
CA ILE A 77 0.67 8.59 -9.27
C ILE A 77 0.54 7.06 -9.20
N GLU A 78 -0.24 6.44 -10.10
CA GLU A 78 -0.37 4.98 -10.20
C GLU A 78 0.96 4.29 -10.55
N ARG A 79 1.78 4.89 -11.42
CA ARG A 79 3.13 4.38 -11.71
C ARG A 79 4.04 4.45 -10.48
N TYR A 80 3.95 5.51 -9.67
CA TYR A 80 4.74 5.64 -8.46
C TYR A 80 4.29 4.71 -7.33
N SER A 81 2.98 4.41 -7.20
CA SER A 81 2.51 3.44 -6.20
C SER A 81 2.85 1.99 -6.57
N LEU A 82 2.86 1.64 -7.85
CA LEU A 82 3.36 0.34 -8.33
C LEU A 82 4.87 0.16 -8.12
N SER A 83 5.64 1.25 -8.14
CA SER A 83 7.10 1.22 -7.95
C SER A 83 7.54 0.80 -6.53
N LYS A 84 6.68 0.90 -5.51
CA LYS A 84 7.03 0.47 -4.14
C LYS A 84 6.81 -1.02 -3.87
N GLY A 85 6.03 -1.71 -4.69
CA GLY A 85 5.78 -3.16 -4.57
C GLY A 85 6.62 -4.04 -5.50
N ILE A 86 7.19 -3.46 -6.56
CA ILE A 86 8.14 -4.13 -7.47
C ILE A 86 9.56 -3.91 -6.93
N LEU A 87 9.76 -4.06 -5.62
CA LEU A 87 11.10 -4.18 -5.06
C LEU A 87 11.63 -5.56 -5.47
N ASN A 88 12.17 -5.61 -6.69
CA ASN A 88 12.91 -6.69 -7.33
C ASN A 88 12.40 -8.10 -7.05
N LYS A 89 11.39 -8.56 -7.81
CA LYS A 89 11.04 -10.00 -7.91
C LYS A 89 12.30 -10.88 -8.03
N LYS A 90 13.31 -10.44 -8.79
CA LYS A 90 14.61 -11.11 -8.92
C LYS A 90 15.37 -11.25 -7.59
N LEU A 91 15.33 -10.25 -6.71
CA LEU A 91 15.97 -10.29 -5.39
C LEU A 91 15.19 -11.19 -4.42
N SER A 92 13.85 -11.13 -4.44
CA SER A 92 13.02 -12.02 -3.62
C SER A 92 13.23 -13.49 -3.99
N ILE A 93 13.32 -13.79 -5.30
CA ILE A 93 13.60 -15.14 -5.80
C ILE A 93 15.00 -15.59 -5.38
N LEU A 94 16.01 -14.71 -5.48
CA LEU A 94 17.38 -15.02 -5.07
C LEU A 94 17.46 -15.38 -3.57
N LEU A 95 16.79 -14.60 -2.70
CA LEU A 95 16.74 -14.85 -1.26
C LEU A 95 16.07 -16.19 -0.93
N VAL A 96 14.94 -16.49 -1.58
CA VAL A 96 14.25 -17.76 -1.40
C VAL A 96 15.13 -18.93 -1.84
N CYS A 97 15.83 -18.81 -2.97
CA CYS A 97 16.79 -19.83 -3.41
C CYS A 97 17.94 -20.03 -2.42
N CYS A 98 18.54 -18.95 -1.89
CA CYS A 98 19.59 -19.05 -0.88
C CYS A 98 19.10 -19.75 0.39
N TYR A 99 17.87 -19.47 0.83
CA TYR A 99 17.29 -20.11 2.01
C TYR A 99 17.06 -21.61 1.78
N ILE A 100 16.53 -21.99 0.62
CA ILE A 100 16.32 -23.41 0.25
C ILE A 100 17.66 -24.17 0.20
N LEU A 101 18.71 -23.56 -0.36
CA LEU A 101 20.05 -24.16 -0.40
C LEU A 101 20.67 -24.31 0.99
N ALA A 102 20.51 -23.32 1.87
CA ALA A 102 20.98 -23.43 3.26
C ALA A 102 20.22 -24.54 4.01
N PHE A 103 18.92 -24.65 3.81
CA PHE A 103 18.09 -25.69 4.43
C PHE A 103 18.45 -27.10 3.94
N SER A 104 18.73 -27.27 2.64
CA SER A 104 19.15 -28.57 2.11
C SER A 104 20.51 -29.01 2.63
N MET A 105 21.45 -28.07 2.80
CA MET A 105 22.76 -28.32 3.43
C MET A 105 22.63 -28.73 4.90
N LEU A 106 21.72 -28.11 5.66
CA LEU A 106 21.43 -28.50 7.04
C LEU A 106 20.85 -29.90 7.13
N LEU A 107 19.89 -30.25 6.27
CA LEU A 107 19.32 -31.60 6.21
C LEU A 107 20.38 -32.65 5.87
N LEU A 108 21.25 -32.38 4.90
CA LEU A 108 22.34 -33.28 4.54
C LEU A 108 23.33 -33.45 5.71
N GLY A 109 23.66 -32.37 6.41
CA GLY A 109 24.50 -32.40 7.61
C GLY A 109 23.90 -33.26 8.72
N MET A 110 22.58 -33.17 8.95
CA MET A 110 21.88 -34.01 9.93
C MET A 110 21.93 -35.50 9.54
N LEU A 111 21.75 -35.84 8.26
CA LEU A 111 21.87 -37.22 7.77
C LEU A 111 23.30 -37.77 7.94
N LEU A 112 24.31 -36.95 7.67
CA LEU A 112 25.72 -37.33 7.86
C LEU A 112 26.10 -37.45 9.34
N PHE A 113 25.45 -36.70 10.22
CA PHE A 113 25.60 -36.83 11.67
C PHE A 113 25.08 -38.17 12.18
N LEU A 114 23.94 -38.62 11.65
CA LEU A 114 23.41 -39.97 11.94
C LEU A 114 24.38 -41.08 11.49
N SER A 115 25.20 -40.83 10.47
CA SER A 115 26.24 -41.78 10.03
C SER A 115 27.54 -41.76 10.85
N GLY A 116 27.64 -40.90 11.87
CA GLY A 116 28.80 -40.85 12.78
C GLY A 116 30.06 -40.22 12.19
N SER A 117 29.95 -39.48 11.09
CA SER A 117 31.10 -38.84 10.44
C SER A 117 31.56 -37.56 11.18
N LEU A 118 32.88 -37.37 11.32
CA LEU A 118 33.49 -36.20 11.99
C LEU A 118 33.33 -34.87 11.22
N ASN A 119 32.83 -34.91 9.98
CA ASN A 119 32.81 -33.75 9.08
C ASN A 119 31.59 -32.83 9.28
N VAL A 120 30.71 -33.16 10.23
CA VAL A 120 29.43 -32.46 10.43
C VAL A 120 29.62 -30.99 10.84
N THR A 121 30.63 -30.70 11.65
CA THR A 121 30.92 -29.32 12.12
C THR A 121 31.28 -28.36 10.99
N MET A 122 31.97 -28.86 9.95
CA MET A 122 32.32 -28.07 8.77
C MET A 122 31.08 -27.66 7.96
N PHE A 123 30.06 -28.53 7.86
CA PHE A 123 28.82 -28.21 7.15
C PHE A 123 28.00 -27.14 7.87
N PHE A 124 27.94 -27.18 9.20
CA PHE A 124 27.26 -26.14 9.99
C PHE A 124 27.94 -24.77 9.84
N LEU A 125 29.27 -24.73 9.88
CA LEU A 125 30.02 -23.48 9.67
C LEU A 125 29.80 -22.92 8.26
N LEU A 126 29.81 -23.78 7.23
CA LEU A 126 29.57 -23.36 5.86
C LEU A 126 28.16 -22.78 5.67
N ALA A 127 27.14 -23.39 6.26
CA ALA A 127 25.76 -22.91 6.20
C ALA A 127 25.59 -21.53 6.86
N ILE A 128 26.24 -21.31 8.00
CA ILE A 128 26.25 -20.02 8.71
C ILE A 128 26.93 -18.94 7.86
N ILE A 129 28.08 -19.25 7.23
CA ILE A 129 28.78 -18.31 6.35
C ILE A 129 27.91 -17.92 5.16
N VAL A 130 27.23 -18.88 4.51
CA VAL A 130 26.33 -18.60 3.38
C VAL A 130 25.16 -17.70 3.80
N MET A 131 24.59 -17.93 4.99
CA MET A 131 23.54 -17.06 5.55
C MET A 131 24.03 -15.64 5.81
N ILE A 132 25.22 -15.48 6.43
CA ILE A 132 25.81 -14.17 6.73
C ILE A 132 26.13 -13.41 5.44
N LEU A 133 26.74 -14.07 4.44
CA LEU A 133 27.05 -13.46 3.15
C LEU A 133 25.77 -13.06 2.39
N GLY A 134 24.73 -13.90 2.41
CA GLY A 134 23.43 -13.58 1.84
C GLY A 134 22.78 -12.35 2.49
N PHE A 135 22.87 -12.26 3.83
CA PHE A 135 22.34 -11.12 4.58
C PHE A 135 23.14 -9.83 4.35
N ALA A 136 24.47 -9.91 4.35
CA ALA A 136 25.33 -8.76 4.05
C ALA A 136 25.11 -8.24 2.62
N PHE A 137 24.97 -9.13 1.65
CA PHE A 137 24.64 -8.77 0.28
C PHE A 137 23.26 -8.10 0.17
N TYR A 138 22.28 -8.59 0.94
CA TYR A 138 20.96 -7.98 1.03
C TYR A 138 21.04 -6.54 1.58
N GLN A 139 21.71 -6.33 2.72
CA GLN A 139 21.86 -5.01 3.32
C GLN A 139 22.60 -4.02 2.42
N ASN A 140 23.73 -4.42 1.84
CA ASN A 140 24.53 -3.54 1.00
C ASN A 140 23.73 -3.02 -0.21
N ARG A 141 22.85 -3.85 -0.78
CA ARG A 141 22.02 -3.46 -1.92
C ARG A 141 20.85 -2.55 -1.56
N THR A 142 20.35 -2.62 -0.33
CA THR A 142 19.27 -1.73 0.16
C THR A 142 19.75 -0.33 0.52
N HIS A 143 21.05 -0.13 0.82
CA HIS A 143 21.60 1.18 1.16
C HIS A 143 21.96 2.06 -0.06
N HIS A 144 22.00 1.49 -1.26
CA HIS A 144 22.29 2.20 -2.51
C HIS A 144 21.04 2.61 -3.32
N LEU A 145 19.84 2.50 -2.74
CA LEU A 145 18.54 2.85 -3.31
C LEU A 145 17.84 3.92 -2.46
#